data_AF-A0A9X4PGR1-F1
#
_entry.id   AF-A0A9X4PGR1-F1
#
_cell.length_a   1.000
_cell.length_b   1.000
_cell.length_c   1.000
_cell.angle_alpha   90.00
_cell.angle_beta   90.00
_cell.angle_gamma   90.00
#
_symmetry.space_group_name_H-M   'P 1'
#
loop_
_entity.id
_entity.type
_entity.pdbx_description
1 polymer ?
#
loop_
_entity_poly.entity_id
_entity_poly.type
_entity_poly.pdbx_seq_one_letter_code
_entity_poly.pdbx_strand_id
1 'polypeptide(L)' 'MSLLGIPRAQISTKGLKWELSLDKLAFLGKNSCFNRSLSDRVSIEVHSGICLAMVYLEAVDDAGAS' A
#
# COMPACT_ATOMS: atom_id res chain seq x y z
N MET A 1 -1.78 -2.61 6.24
CA MET A 1 -0.87 -3.08 5.19
C MET A 1 0.02 -1.93 4.78
N SER A 2 1.30 -2.20 4.50
CA SER A 2 2.23 -1.24 3.90
C SER A 2 2.79 -1.77 2.59
N LEU A 3 2.94 -0.89 1.60
CA LEU A 3 3.45 -1.15 0.26
C LEU A 3 4.65 -0.23 0.01
N LEU A 4 5.79 -0.82 -0.32
CA LEU A 4 7.07 -0.15 -0.51
C LEU A 4 7.67 -0.55 -1.86
N GLY A 5 7.96 0.42 -2.73
CA GLY A 5 8.68 0.15 -3.98
C GLY A 5 10.19 0.01 -3.72
N ILE A 6 10.83 -1.08 -4.16
CA ILE A 6 12.27 -1.33 -3.90
C ILE A 6 13.04 -1.50 -5.22
N PRO A 7 13.87 -0.54 -5.64
CA PRO A 7 13.89 0.86 -5.19
C PRO A 7 12.67 1.64 -5.69
N ARG A 8 11.97 1.13 -6.73
CA ARG A 8 10.80 1.74 -7.34
C ARG A 8 9.82 0.69 -7.84
N ALA A 9 8.54 0.99 -7.78
CA ALA A 9 7.47 0.22 -8.41
C ALA A 9 6.34 1.14 -8.87
N GLN A 10 5.62 0.75 -9.91
CA GLN A 10 4.35 1.36 -10.28
C GLN A 10 3.22 0.38 -9.97
N ILE A 11 2.26 0.78 -9.14
CA ILE A 11 1.23 -0.13 -8.65
C ILE A 11 -0.19 0.47 -8.68
N SER A 12 -1.19 -0.41 -8.72
CA SER A 12 -2.59 -0.08 -8.44
C SER A 12 -3.14 -1.02 -7.38
N THR A 13 -4.10 -0.54 -6.59
CA THR A 13 -4.76 -1.35 -5.56
C THR A 13 -6.27 -1.34 -5.70
N LYS A 14 -6.90 -2.36 -5.13
CA LYS A 14 -8.35 -2.41 -4.88
C LYS A 14 -8.64 -3.12 -3.56
N GLY A 15 -9.56 -2.60 -2.78
CA GLY A 15 -9.92 -3.07 -1.44
C GLY A 15 -9.18 -2.35 -0.29
N LEU A 16 -8.43 -1.29 -0.55
CA LEU A 16 -7.75 -0.48 0.48
C LEU A 16 -8.52 0.82 0.78
N LYS A 17 -8.36 1.35 2.01
CA LYS A 17 -8.96 2.64 2.43
C LYS A 17 -8.43 3.80 1.59
N TRP A 18 -7.12 3.80 1.34
CA TRP A 18 -6.47 4.74 0.44
C TRP A 18 -5.99 4.00 -0.79
N GLU A 19 -6.83 4.00 -1.84
CA GLU A 19 -6.50 3.32 -3.08
C GLU A 19 -5.37 4.00 -3.84
N LEU A 20 -4.62 3.18 -4.56
CA LEU A 20 -3.56 3.59 -5.46
C LEU A 20 -3.97 3.30 -6.90
N SER A 21 -3.66 4.21 -7.81
CA SER A 21 -3.98 4.10 -9.23
C SER A 21 -2.78 4.52 -10.08
N LEU A 22 -2.05 3.54 -10.60
CA LEU A 22 -0.81 3.74 -11.37
C LEU A 22 0.24 4.57 -10.59
N ASP A 23 0.21 4.48 -9.27
CA ASP A 23 1.06 5.23 -8.36
C ASP A 23 2.49 4.71 -8.37
N LYS A 24 3.44 5.65 -8.34
CA LYS A 24 4.87 5.34 -8.25
C LYS A 24 5.31 5.32 -6.80
N LEU A 25 5.66 4.14 -6.31
CA LEU A 25 6.24 3.95 -4.99
C LEU A 25 7.77 3.86 -5.09
N ALA A 26 8.46 4.39 -4.08
CA ALA A 26 9.91 4.32 -3.96
C ALA A 26 10.36 4.27 -2.50
N PHE A 27 11.37 3.45 -2.20
CA PHE A 27 12.02 3.39 -0.90
C PHE A 27 13.10 4.48 -0.84
N LEU A 28 12.99 5.39 0.15
CA LEU A 28 13.36 6.82 0.10
C LEU A 28 12.49 7.65 -0.87
N GLY A 29 11.18 7.71 -0.60
CA GLY A 29 10.24 8.49 -1.38
C GLY A 29 8.78 8.21 -1.00
N LYS A 30 7.89 8.28 -1.99
CA LYS A 30 6.46 7.97 -1.80
C LYS A 30 6.29 6.48 -1.49
N ASN A 31 5.63 6.18 -0.38
CA ASN A 31 5.18 4.84 -0.02
C ASN A 31 3.70 4.88 0.40
N SER A 32 3.08 3.70 0.50
CA SER A 32 1.77 3.56 1.13
C SER A 32 1.96 2.79 2.42
N CYS A 33 2.11 3.48 3.54
CA CYS A 33 2.34 2.84 4.84
C CYS A 33 1.08 2.91 5.72
N PHE A 34 0.86 1.87 6.53
CA PHE A 34 -0.28 1.77 7.45
C PHE A 34 -1.65 1.95 6.80
N ASN A 35 -1.79 1.53 5.55
CA ASN A 35 -3.07 1.47 4.85
C ASN A 35 -3.99 0.39 5.45
N ARG A 36 -5.29 0.47 5.19
CA ARG A 36 -6.30 -0.45 5.75
C ARG A 36 -7.02 -1.19 4.66
N SER A 37 -7.33 -2.46 4.88
CA SER A 37 -8.28 -3.19 4.05
C SER A 37 -9.71 -2.79 4.41
N LEU A 38 -10.52 -2.42 3.43
CA LEU A 38 -11.96 -2.21 3.59
C LEU A 38 -12.78 -3.45 3.18
N SER A 39 -12.11 -4.45 2.61
CA SER A 39 -12.70 -5.69 2.14
C SER A 39 -11.82 -6.86 2.56
N ASP A 40 -12.43 -8.03 2.69
CA ASP A 40 -11.76 -9.31 2.98
C ASP A 40 -10.75 -9.68 1.89
N ARG A 41 -10.86 -9.07 0.70
CA ARG A 41 -9.93 -9.26 -0.41
C ARG A 41 -9.31 -7.93 -0.83
N VAL A 42 -7.98 -7.87 -0.77
CA VAL A 42 -7.18 -6.79 -1.36
C VAL A 42 -6.51 -7.31 -2.63
N SER A 43 -6.59 -6.54 -3.71
CA SER A 43 -5.87 -6.79 -4.95
C SER A 43 -4.76 -5.75 -5.10
N ILE A 44 -3.55 -6.21 -5.43
CA ILE A 44 -2.41 -5.35 -5.73
C ILE A 44 -1.90 -5.76 -7.10
N GLU A 45 -1.88 -4.81 -8.03
CA GLU A 45 -1.30 -5.01 -9.37
C GLU A 45 0.00 -4.24 -9.45
N VAL A 46 1.09 -4.93 -9.82
CA VAL A 46 2.40 -4.33 -10.04
C VAL A 46 2.61 -4.20 -11.54
N HIS A 47 2.49 -2.99 -12.06
CA HIS A 47 2.65 -2.68 -13.48
C HIS A 47 4.12 -2.68 -13.90
N SER A 48 5.02 -2.29 -12.99
CA SER A 48 6.47 -2.37 -13.20
C SER A 48 7.25 -2.32 -11.88
N GLY A 49 8.47 -2.85 -11.87
CA GLY A 49 9.39 -2.83 -10.71
C GLY A 49 9.08 -3.89 -9.66
N ILE A 50 9.51 -3.65 -8.42
CA ILE A 50 9.37 -4.59 -7.30
C ILE A 50 8.70 -3.88 -6.13
N CYS A 51 7.63 -4.46 -5.59
CA CYS A 51 6.90 -3.95 -4.43
C CYS A 51 6.98 -4.95 -3.27
N LEU A 52 7.43 -4.49 -2.10
CA LEU A 52 7.33 -5.22 -0.85
C LEU A 52 5.99 -4.91 -0.19
N ALA A 53 5.20 -5.95 0.05
CA ALA A 53 3.95 -5.86 0.80
C ALA A 53 4.12 -6.39 2.22
N MET A 54 3.79 -5.57 3.20
CA MET A 54 3.77 -5.92 4.62
C MET A 54 2.33 -5.96 5.12
N VAL A 55 1.88 -7.13 5.58
CA VAL A 55 0.56 -7.32 6.16
C VAL A 55 0.68 -7.26 7.68
N TYR A 56 -0.10 -6.38 8.30
CA TYR A 56 -0.21 -6.31 9.76
C TYR A 56 -1.38 -7.21 10.16
N LEU A 57 -1.16 -8.10 11.13
CA LEU A 57 -2.19 -9.01 11.63
C LEU A 57 -3.00 -8.37 12.76
N GLU A 58 -2.42 -7.39 13.44
CA GLU A 58 -3.06 -6.64 14.52
C GLU A 58 -3.67 -5.35 13.98
N ALA A 59 -4.84 -5.00 14.51
CA ALA A 59 -5.46 -3.73 14.23
C ALA A 59 -4.67 -2.60 14.91
N VAL A 60 -4.38 -1.54 14.16
CA VAL A 60 -3.76 -0.33 14.67
C VAL A 60 -4.75 0.83 14.49
N ASP A 61 -5.00 1.56 15.58
CA ASP A 61 -5.91 2.69 15.62
C ASP A 61 -5.52 3.81 14.64
N ASP A 62 -6.50 4.64 14.27
CA ASP A 62 -6.27 5.71 13.29
C ASP A 62 -5.54 6.86 13.96
N ALA A 63 -4.27 7.03 13.64
CA ALA A 63 -3.52 8.21 14.09
C ALA A 63 -3.97 9.51 13.39
N GLY A 64 -4.81 9.42 12.35
CA GLY A 64 -5.37 10.55 11.60
C GLY A 64 -6.71 11.07 12.11
N ALA A 65 -7.20 10.59 13.26
CA ALA A 65 -8.38 11.13 13.91
C ALA A 65 -8.00 12.37 14.76
N SER A 66 -7.93 13.52 14.09
CA SER A 66 -7.98 14.86 14.72
C SER A 66 -9.23 15.59 14.25
#